data_AF-A0A518BS03-F1
#
_entry.id   AF-A0A518BS03-F1
#
_cell.length_a   1.000
_cell.length_b   1.000
_cell.length_c   1.000
_cell.angle_alpha   90.00
_cell.angle_beta   90.00
_cell.angle_gamma   90.00
#
_symmetry.space_group_name_H-M   'P 1'
#
loop_
_entity.id
_entity.type
_entity.pdbx_description
1 polymer ?
#
loop_
_entity_poly.entity_id
_entity_poly.type
_entity_poly.pdbx_seq_one_letter_code
_entity_poly.pdbx_strand_id
1 'polypeptide(L)'
;MRTLLSPLSVLLAAAPALAQSGASGSENHIAPARELLGAAGSSQSAAYRAEAALASFSGGEVASSSNYAFLGSTAWVDSSFAPPGPAVFGVLSGGGTKDGGQLETVVGSGFLGAGPLTASMDGLPASSLTVLSDTRLTLVTPTGVDALGNPRAIVDVTVSNGVDSSTAEGAYRYEPALVAPAALTLGNPYQIAFYGAPGSLIGLYIGLPLAGFALPLAGIDGAFDLVALFFSPTPTVFLGAGPQVWTFPLPNDPNLAGKAFQWQGFEIDSFAPLGGSFTNRLVTPLGN
;
A
#
# COMPACT_ATOMS: atom_id res chain seq x y z
N MET A 1 -51.21 23.52 18.16
CA MET A 1 -51.85 24.20 17.02
C MET A 1 -50.75 24.59 16.05
N ARG A 2 -50.79 23.98 14.84
CA ARG A 2 -50.13 24.35 13.56
C ARG A 2 -48.58 24.37 13.51
N THR A 3 -47.91 23.36 12.92
CA THR A 3 -47.60 23.12 11.46
C THR A 3 -46.65 24.17 10.87
N LEU A 4 -45.67 23.90 10.02
CA LEU A 4 -45.00 22.74 9.40
C LEU A 4 -43.89 23.39 8.51
N LEU A 5 -42.77 22.70 8.27
CA LEU A 5 -42.09 22.54 6.96
C LEU A 5 -40.58 22.24 7.14
N SER A 6 -40.19 21.02 6.77
CA SER A 6 -38.85 20.62 6.28
C SER A 6 -38.69 21.10 4.81
N PRO A 7 -37.67 20.71 3.99
CA PRO A 7 -36.49 19.86 4.22
C PRO A 7 -35.18 20.39 3.55
N LEU A 8 -34.17 19.51 3.51
CA LEU A 8 -33.30 19.24 2.36
C LEU A 8 -31.92 19.93 2.27
N SER A 9 -30.90 19.07 2.41
CA SER A 9 -29.50 19.20 2.02
C SER A 9 -29.33 19.59 0.55
N VAL A 10 -28.35 20.46 0.22
CA VAL A 10 -27.56 20.39 -1.04
C VAL A 10 -26.19 21.07 -0.84
N LEU A 11 -25.16 20.21 -0.85
CA LEU A 11 -23.80 20.32 -1.37
C LEU A 11 -23.57 21.41 -2.45
N LEU A 12 -22.56 22.29 -2.33
CA LEU A 12 -21.51 22.46 -3.36
C LEU A 12 -20.41 23.45 -2.94
N ALA A 13 -19.19 23.07 -3.28
CA ALA A 13 -17.93 23.74 -3.01
C ALA A 13 -17.79 25.15 -3.62
N ALA A 14 -16.95 25.98 -3.00
CA ALA A 14 -16.20 27.00 -3.70
C ALA A 14 -14.77 27.07 -3.14
N ALA A 15 -13.82 27.15 -4.08
CA ALA A 15 -12.38 26.99 -3.98
C ALA A 15 -11.65 27.98 -3.04
N PRO A 16 -10.39 27.68 -2.65
CA PRO A 16 -9.61 28.53 -1.78
C PRO A 16 -8.90 29.69 -2.53
N ALA A 17 -8.47 30.63 -1.69
CA ALA A 17 -7.35 31.56 -1.84
C ALA A 17 -7.46 32.69 -2.89
N LEU A 18 -7.81 33.87 -2.37
CA LEU A 18 -6.90 35.01 -2.52
C LEU A 18 -6.58 35.52 -1.11
N ALA A 19 -5.28 35.58 -0.81
CA ALA A 19 -4.75 36.25 0.38
C ALA A 19 -5.11 37.74 0.28
N GLN A 20 -6.23 38.13 0.89
CA GLN A 20 -6.53 39.53 1.09
C GLN A 20 -5.90 39.92 2.41
N SER A 21 -4.72 40.56 2.34
CA SER A 21 -4.13 41.22 3.49
C SER A 21 -5.18 42.20 4.03
N GLY A 22 -5.67 41.95 5.24
CA GLY A 22 -6.67 42.78 5.88
C GLY A 22 -6.07 44.15 6.20
N ALA A 23 -6.25 45.11 5.30
CA ALA A 23 -6.08 46.52 5.62
C ALA A 23 -7.37 46.98 6.32
N SER A 24 -7.27 47.38 7.59
CA SER A 24 -8.32 48.17 8.23
C SER A 24 -7.94 49.64 8.15
N GLY A 25 -8.86 50.46 7.65
CA GLY A 25 -8.66 51.90 7.48
C GLY A 25 -9.96 52.66 7.64
N SER A 26 -9.82 53.94 7.97
CA SER A 26 -10.86 54.97 7.90
C SER A 26 -10.50 55.93 6.77
N GLU A 27 -11.42 56.80 6.35
CA GLU A 27 -11.28 57.74 5.23
C GLU A 27 -9.98 58.59 5.30
N ASN A 28 -9.38 58.75 6.49
CA ASN A 28 -8.19 59.56 6.71
C ASN A 28 -6.97 58.81 7.30
N HIS A 29 -7.00 57.48 7.47
CA HIS A 29 -5.82 56.76 7.96
C HIS A 29 -5.78 55.27 7.58
N ILE A 30 -4.59 54.79 7.18
CA ILE A 30 -4.31 53.39 6.86
C ILE A 30 -3.22 52.90 7.83
N ALA A 31 -3.50 51.84 8.59
CA ALA A 31 -2.46 51.15 9.36
C ALA A 31 -1.87 50.01 8.49
N PRO A 32 -0.57 50.03 8.15
CA PRO A 32 0.04 48.92 7.43
C PRO A 32 0.16 47.69 8.35
N ALA A 33 -0.24 46.52 7.84
CA ALA A 33 -0.33 45.24 8.57
C ALA A 33 1.00 44.63 9.04
N ARG A 34 2.10 45.39 9.11
CA ARG A 34 3.44 44.83 9.30
C ARG A 34 3.90 44.64 10.75
N GLU A 35 3.07 44.95 11.74
CA GLU A 35 3.41 44.81 13.17
C GLU A 35 2.50 43.86 13.96
N LEU A 36 1.95 42.81 13.33
CA LEU A 36 1.19 41.77 14.03
C LEU A 36 2.00 40.48 14.30
N LEU A 37 3.32 40.62 14.44
CA LEU A 37 4.21 39.53 14.87
C LEU A 37 4.99 39.85 16.16
N GLY A 38 4.69 40.96 16.83
CA GLY A 38 5.29 41.25 18.12
C GLY A 38 4.73 42.50 18.78
N ALA A 39 4.19 42.32 19.99
CA ALA A 39 3.77 43.33 20.96
C ALA A 39 2.61 44.26 20.57
N ALA A 40 1.79 44.59 21.58
CA ALA A 40 0.58 45.39 21.49
C ALA A 40 0.76 46.70 20.70
N GLY A 41 -0.21 47.00 19.83
CA GLY A 41 -0.30 48.28 19.11
C GLY A 41 -1.49 49.10 19.59
N SER A 42 -1.35 50.44 19.61
CA SER A 42 -2.47 51.36 19.85
C SER A 42 -2.59 52.38 18.72
N SER A 43 -3.82 52.65 18.29
CA SER A 43 -4.16 53.70 17.33
C SER A 43 -5.22 54.61 17.93
N GLN A 44 -5.05 55.93 17.82
CA GLN A 44 -5.87 56.92 18.53
C GLN A 44 -6.30 58.08 17.62
N SER A 45 -7.49 58.61 17.85
CA SER A 45 -7.98 59.90 17.35
C SER A 45 -8.69 60.66 18.49
N ALA A 46 -9.01 61.95 18.27
CA ALA A 46 -9.54 62.85 19.31
C ALA A 46 -10.80 62.34 20.05
N ALA A 47 -11.53 61.38 19.49
CA ALA A 47 -12.74 60.79 20.09
C ALA A 47 -12.68 59.27 20.29
N TYR A 48 -11.61 58.59 19.84
CA TYR A 48 -11.56 57.12 19.82
C TYR A 48 -10.15 56.60 20.09
N ARG A 49 -10.05 55.60 20.97
CA ARG A 49 -8.81 54.87 21.26
C ARG A 49 -9.06 53.38 21.03
N ALA A 50 -8.24 52.76 20.18
CA ALA A 50 -8.23 51.31 20.00
C ALA A 50 -6.90 50.76 20.53
N GLU A 51 -6.98 49.90 21.53
CA GLU A 51 -5.85 49.14 22.06
C GLU A 51 -6.07 47.66 21.76
N ALA A 52 -5.10 47.05 21.08
CA ALA A 52 -5.06 45.61 20.90
C ALA A 52 -3.91 45.06 21.75
N ALA A 53 -4.25 44.47 22.90
CA ALA A 53 -3.32 43.68 23.68
C ALA A 53 -3.61 42.20 23.45
N LEU A 54 -2.66 41.46 22.86
CA LEU A 54 -2.62 40.01 23.02
C LEU A 54 -2.17 39.74 24.46
N ALA A 55 -3.13 39.70 25.39
CA ALA A 55 -2.84 39.32 26.77
C ALA A 55 -2.37 37.86 26.79
N SER A 56 -1.18 37.63 27.36
CA SER A 56 -0.65 36.28 27.55
C SER A 56 -1.68 35.38 28.23
N PHE A 57 -2.05 34.30 27.54
CA PHE A 57 -2.61 33.01 27.98
C PHE A 57 -3.69 32.91 29.09
N SER A 58 -4.26 33.97 29.65
CA SER A 58 -5.27 33.80 30.72
C SER A 58 -6.39 34.84 30.84
N GLY A 59 -6.60 35.71 29.85
CA GLY A 59 -7.76 36.61 29.89
C GLY A 59 -8.06 37.22 28.54
N GLY A 60 -9.11 36.73 27.87
CA GLY A 60 -9.63 37.36 26.66
C GLY A 60 -10.39 38.63 27.04
N GLU A 61 -9.84 39.80 26.71
CA GLU A 61 -10.59 41.05 26.77
C GLU A 61 -11.30 41.29 25.43
N VAL A 62 -12.60 41.60 25.52
CA VAL A 62 -13.47 41.85 24.36
C VAL A 62 -13.40 43.33 24.00
N ALA A 63 -12.96 43.65 22.79
CA ALA A 63 -13.14 45.00 22.25
C ALA A 63 -14.60 45.18 21.80
N SER A 64 -15.35 46.04 22.49
CA SER A 64 -16.74 46.37 22.15
C SER A 64 -16.97 47.88 22.03
N SER A 65 -17.72 48.29 21.02
CA SER A 65 -18.39 49.60 20.94
C SER A 65 -19.91 49.39 20.92
N SER A 66 -20.68 50.47 21.04
CA SER A 66 -22.16 50.43 20.97
C SER A 66 -22.72 49.82 19.69
N ASN A 67 -21.92 49.75 18.62
CA ASN A 67 -22.36 49.30 17.29
C ASN A 67 -21.59 48.07 16.75
N TYR A 68 -20.43 47.72 17.32
CA TYR A 68 -19.59 46.62 16.83
C TYR A 68 -18.80 45.96 17.96
N ALA A 69 -18.75 44.62 17.96
CA ALA A 69 -17.89 43.81 18.82
C ALA A 69 -16.96 42.96 17.96
N PHE A 70 -15.68 42.89 18.33
CA PHE A 70 -14.71 42.00 17.68
C PHE A 70 -14.62 40.70 18.48
N LEU A 71 -15.14 39.61 17.93
CA LEU A 71 -15.01 38.28 18.52
C LEU A 71 -13.68 37.67 18.04
N GLY A 72 -12.60 37.94 18.77
CA GLY A 72 -11.34 37.22 18.59
C GLY A 72 -11.53 35.76 19.02
N SER A 73 -11.66 34.83 18.07
CA SER A 73 -11.61 33.40 18.34
C SER A 73 -10.16 32.93 18.27
N THR A 74 -9.64 32.33 19.34
CA THR A 74 -8.42 31.52 19.26
C THR A 74 -8.77 30.23 18.52
N ALA A 75 -8.50 30.17 17.22
CA ALA A 75 -8.42 28.88 16.55
C ALA A 75 -7.16 28.19 17.07
N TRP A 76 -7.33 27.13 17.86
CA TRP A 76 -6.28 26.15 18.04
C TRP A 76 -6.01 25.57 16.66
N VAL A 77 -4.98 26.07 15.97
CA VAL A 77 -4.33 25.25 14.96
C VAL A 77 -3.68 24.14 15.74
N ASP A 78 -4.32 22.97 15.74
CA ASP A 78 -3.62 21.75 16.06
C ASP A 78 -2.34 21.72 15.22
N SER A 79 -1.19 21.81 15.88
CA SER A 79 0.10 21.78 15.22
C SER A 79 0.44 20.40 14.66
N SER A 80 -0.44 19.40 14.79
CA SER A 80 -0.27 18.12 14.08
C SER A 80 -0.78 18.20 12.64
N PHE A 81 -0.07 18.94 11.80
CA PHE A 81 -0.09 18.59 10.37
C PHE A 81 0.74 17.31 10.26
N ALA A 82 0.08 16.16 10.12
CA ALA A 82 0.78 14.92 9.85
C ALA A 82 1.66 15.12 8.60
N PRO A 83 2.93 14.66 8.61
CA PRO A 83 3.74 14.70 7.40
C PRO A 83 2.99 13.99 6.26
N PRO A 84 3.05 14.50 5.01
CA PRO A 84 2.39 13.84 3.89
C PRO A 84 2.87 12.38 3.80
N GLY A 85 1.91 11.45 3.72
CA GLY A 85 2.20 10.02 3.72
C GLY A 85 3.06 9.57 2.53
N PRO A 86 3.73 8.41 2.65
CA PRO A 86 4.51 7.85 1.56
C PRO A 86 3.60 7.38 0.42
N ALA A 87 4.10 7.39 -0.82
CA ALA A 87 3.50 6.68 -1.94
C ALA A 87 4.47 5.62 -2.48
N VAL A 88 3.97 4.42 -2.75
CA VAL A 88 4.76 3.26 -3.20
C VAL A 88 4.28 2.89 -4.60
N PHE A 89 5.23 2.77 -5.54
CA PHE A 89 4.93 2.39 -6.93
C PHE A 89 5.40 0.97 -7.27
N GLY A 90 6.41 0.44 -6.56
CA GLY A 90 6.88 -0.93 -6.75
C GLY A 90 8.28 -1.20 -6.20
N VAL A 91 8.84 -2.35 -6.58
CA VAL A 91 10.17 -2.83 -6.19
C VAL A 91 10.99 -3.16 -7.43
N LEU A 92 12.28 -2.82 -7.46
CA LEU A 92 13.11 -2.93 -8.67
C LEU A 92 13.38 -4.38 -9.12
N SER A 93 13.85 -5.27 -8.25
CA SER A 93 14.09 -6.68 -8.66
C SER A 93 12.78 -7.45 -8.80
N GLY A 94 11.80 -7.12 -7.94
CA GLY A 94 10.43 -7.66 -8.00
C GLY A 94 10.31 -9.16 -7.67
N GLY A 95 11.37 -9.80 -7.18
CA GLY A 95 11.32 -11.17 -6.70
C GLY A 95 12.63 -11.69 -6.10
N GLY A 96 12.53 -12.79 -5.36
CA GLY A 96 13.65 -13.43 -4.67
C GLY A 96 13.21 -14.70 -3.93
N THR A 97 14.12 -15.31 -3.18
CA THR A 97 13.87 -16.61 -2.53
C THR A 97 12.85 -16.48 -1.40
N LYS A 98 12.04 -17.52 -1.20
CA LYS A 98 11.07 -17.62 -0.09
C LYS A 98 11.67 -17.40 1.30
N ASP A 99 12.96 -17.66 1.48
CA ASP A 99 13.63 -17.53 2.77
C ASP A 99 13.82 -16.06 3.19
N GLY A 100 13.71 -15.12 2.23
CA GLY A 100 13.96 -13.70 2.45
C GLY A 100 15.45 -13.37 2.52
N GLY A 101 15.77 -12.17 3.01
CA GLY A 101 17.14 -11.70 3.17
C GLY A 101 17.70 -10.92 1.97
N GLN A 102 16.94 -10.76 0.89
CA GLN A 102 17.35 -9.97 -0.26
C GLN A 102 17.24 -8.48 0.04
N LEU A 103 18.30 -7.73 -0.31
CA LEU A 103 18.28 -6.28 -0.28
C LEU A 103 17.53 -5.77 -1.52
N GLU A 104 16.37 -5.17 -1.31
CA GLU A 104 15.51 -4.65 -2.38
C GLU A 104 15.40 -3.14 -2.33
N THR A 105 15.20 -2.53 -3.50
CA THR A 105 14.94 -1.10 -3.62
C THR A 105 13.47 -0.87 -3.95
N VAL A 106 12.78 -0.17 -3.05
CA VAL A 106 11.41 0.30 -3.24
C VAL A 106 11.42 1.67 -3.90
N VAL A 107 10.58 1.85 -4.92
CA VAL A 107 10.41 3.09 -5.66
C VAL A 107 9.08 3.74 -5.29
N GLY A 108 9.10 5.06 -5.08
CA GLY A 108 7.93 5.80 -4.62
C GLY A 108 8.13 7.30 -4.60
N SER A 109 7.45 7.99 -3.68
CA SER A 109 7.61 9.41 -3.38
C SER A 109 7.26 9.73 -1.92
N GLY A 110 7.76 10.86 -1.41
CA GLY A 110 7.44 11.34 -0.05
C GLY A 110 8.23 10.66 1.06
N PHE A 111 9.26 9.86 0.75
CA PHE A 111 9.97 9.08 1.77
C PHE A 111 10.81 9.92 2.74
N LEU A 112 11.30 11.09 2.34
CA LEU A 112 12.08 11.96 3.23
C LEU A 112 11.17 12.82 4.12
N GLY A 113 9.99 13.18 3.62
CA GLY A 113 9.03 14.03 4.31
C GLY A 113 8.11 13.27 5.27
N ALA A 114 7.93 11.96 5.08
CA ALA A 114 6.94 11.15 5.78
C ALA A 114 7.26 10.85 7.27
N GLY A 115 8.46 11.17 7.75
CA GLY A 115 8.91 10.77 9.10
C GLY A 115 9.43 9.32 9.14
N PRO A 116 9.47 8.68 10.32
CA PRO A 116 9.91 7.28 10.45
C PRO A 116 9.03 6.35 9.61
N LEU A 117 9.66 5.51 8.77
CA LEU A 117 8.96 4.56 7.91
C LEU A 117 9.12 3.12 8.38
N THR A 118 8.06 2.35 8.19
CA THR A 118 8.05 0.89 8.27
C THR A 118 7.61 0.33 6.93
N ALA A 119 8.06 -0.88 6.61
CA ALA A 119 7.61 -1.60 5.42
C ALA A 119 7.25 -3.04 5.74
N SER A 120 6.30 -3.58 5.00
CA SER A 120 5.89 -4.98 5.10
C SER A 120 5.55 -5.58 3.74
N MET A 121 5.74 -6.88 3.61
CA MET A 121 5.33 -7.69 2.46
C MET A 121 4.18 -8.60 2.88
N ASP A 122 2.96 -8.35 2.42
CA ASP A 122 1.73 -9.04 2.89
C ASP A 122 1.60 -9.08 4.43
N GLY A 123 1.97 -7.96 5.08
CA GLY A 123 1.95 -7.84 6.55
C GLY A 123 3.15 -8.48 7.26
N LEU A 124 4.06 -9.15 6.56
CA LEU A 124 5.33 -9.60 7.12
C LEU A 124 6.30 -8.41 7.22
N PRO A 125 6.83 -8.08 8.41
CA PRO A 125 7.67 -6.90 8.59
C PRO A 125 9.01 -7.05 7.89
N ALA A 126 9.33 -6.12 6.98
CA ALA A 126 10.65 -6.02 6.38
C ALA A 126 11.66 -5.43 7.39
N SER A 127 12.94 -5.73 7.19
CA SER A 127 14.02 -5.27 8.09
C SER A 127 15.00 -4.34 7.38
N SER A 128 15.91 -3.71 8.13
CA SER A 128 16.99 -2.86 7.59
C SER A 128 16.52 -1.76 6.64
N LEU A 129 15.35 -1.18 6.90
CA LEU A 129 14.79 -0.11 6.08
C LEU A 129 15.68 1.13 6.14
N THR A 130 16.11 1.61 4.98
CA THR A 130 16.95 2.82 4.84
C THR A 130 16.40 3.71 3.73
N VAL A 131 16.02 4.95 4.06
CA VAL A 131 15.60 5.93 3.07
C VAL A 131 16.84 6.51 2.39
N LEU A 132 16.94 6.36 1.07
CA LEU A 132 18.07 6.84 0.27
C LEU A 132 17.80 8.22 -0.35
N SER A 133 16.55 8.45 -0.80
CA SER A 133 16.06 9.71 -1.34
C SER A 133 14.55 9.80 -1.16
N ASP A 134 13.94 10.92 -1.54
CA ASP A 134 12.47 11.06 -1.46
C ASP A 134 11.71 10.02 -2.31
N THR A 135 12.39 9.44 -3.30
CA THR A 135 11.81 8.48 -4.25
C THR A 135 12.35 7.05 -4.14
N ARG A 136 13.31 6.81 -3.24
CA ARG A 136 13.96 5.50 -3.09
C ARG A 136 14.25 5.18 -1.63
N LEU A 137 13.87 3.98 -1.22
CA LEU A 137 14.32 3.36 0.02
C LEU A 137 14.77 1.92 -0.25
N THR A 138 15.63 1.40 0.61
CA THR A 138 16.01 -0.01 0.60
C THR A 138 15.43 -0.72 1.80
N LEU A 139 15.16 -2.02 1.66
CA LEU A 139 14.76 -2.89 2.75
C LEU A 139 15.33 -4.29 2.53
N VAL A 140 15.32 -5.10 3.58
CA VAL A 140 15.62 -6.53 3.52
C VAL A 140 14.31 -7.31 3.62
N THR A 141 14.05 -8.15 2.62
CA THR A 141 12.82 -8.95 2.50
C THR A 141 12.67 -9.90 3.71
N PRO A 142 11.46 -10.03 4.28
CA PRO A 142 11.20 -11.05 5.29
C PRO A 142 11.13 -12.45 4.67
N THR A 143 11.10 -13.48 5.52
CA THR A 143 10.78 -14.85 5.10
C THR A 143 9.32 -14.93 4.66
N GLY A 144 9.09 -15.24 3.39
CA GLY A 144 7.80 -15.20 2.71
C GLY A 144 7.16 -16.57 2.52
N VAL A 145 6.92 -17.30 3.61
CA VAL A 145 6.29 -18.63 3.59
C VAL A 145 4.91 -18.65 4.26
N ASP A 146 4.09 -19.63 3.89
CA ASP A 146 2.85 -19.97 4.57
C ASP A 146 3.08 -20.93 5.75
N ALA A 147 1.99 -21.39 6.37
CA ALA A 147 2.05 -22.29 7.51
C ALA A 147 2.63 -23.69 7.18
N LEU A 148 2.67 -24.07 5.90
CA LEU A 148 3.22 -25.32 5.41
C LEU A 148 4.68 -25.16 4.95
N GLY A 149 5.23 -23.94 4.97
CA GLY A 149 6.56 -23.64 4.46
C GLY A 149 6.60 -23.39 2.94
N ASN A 150 5.45 -23.34 2.27
CA ASN A 150 5.38 -23.01 0.85
C ASN A 150 5.53 -21.50 0.66
N PRO A 151 6.12 -21.03 -0.46
CA PRO A 151 6.23 -19.60 -0.76
C PRO A 151 4.87 -18.90 -0.83
N ARG A 152 4.82 -17.61 -0.47
CA ARG A 152 3.63 -16.75 -0.65
C ARG A 152 3.43 -16.26 -2.09
N ALA A 153 4.35 -16.61 -3.01
CA ALA A 153 4.37 -16.14 -4.39
C ALA A 153 4.26 -14.62 -4.50
N ILE A 154 3.25 -14.09 -5.18
CA ILE A 154 3.05 -12.66 -5.38
C ILE A 154 2.51 -12.03 -4.09
N VAL A 155 3.21 -11.00 -3.60
CA VAL A 155 2.86 -10.28 -2.37
C VAL A 155 2.84 -8.77 -2.62
N ASP A 156 2.03 -8.08 -1.84
CA ASP A 156 1.92 -6.64 -1.83
C ASP A 156 3.01 -6.02 -0.96
N VAL A 157 3.54 -4.87 -1.38
CA VAL A 157 4.54 -4.13 -0.60
C VAL A 157 3.90 -2.88 -0.05
N THR A 158 3.81 -2.80 1.27
CA THR A 158 3.22 -1.66 1.98
C THR A 158 4.29 -0.88 2.72
N VAL A 159 4.26 0.44 2.61
CA VAL A 159 5.09 1.36 3.39
C VAL A 159 4.18 2.28 4.20
N SER A 160 4.48 2.47 5.48
CA SER A 160 3.69 3.31 6.38
C SER A 160 4.58 4.19 7.26
N ASN A 161 4.09 5.37 7.60
CA ASN A 161 4.68 6.25 8.63
C ASN A 161 3.97 6.18 9.99
N GLY A 162 3.07 5.20 10.18
CA GLY A 162 2.25 5.06 11.39
C GLY A 162 0.98 5.90 11.43
N VAL A 163 0.78 6.82 10.47
CA VAL A 163 -0.47 7.59 10.30
C VAL A 163 -1.15 7.19 8.99
N ASP A 164 -0.38 7.24 7.89
CA ASP A 164 -0.80 6.85 6.55
C ASP A 164 0.03 5.65 6.06
N SER A 165 -0.50 4.98 5.03
CA SER A 165 0.18 3.89 4.35
C SER A 165 -0.11 3.90 2.85
N SER A 166 0.85 3.44 2.06
CA SER A 166 0.67 3.16 0.64
C SER A 166 1.12 1.75 0.32
N THR A 167 0.37 1.10 -0.57
CA THR A 167 0.58 -0.28 -0.97
C THR A 167 0.79 -0.35 -2.48
N ALA A 168 1.83 -1.04 -2.92
CA ALA A 168 2.01 -1.46 -4.30
C ALA A 168 1.58 -2.93 -4.42
N GLU A 169 0.47 -3.15 -5.10
CA GLU A 169 -0.11 -4.49 -5.29
C GLU A 169 0.79 -5.36 -6.17
N GLY A 170 1.01 -6.60 -5.75
CA GLY A 170 1.79 -7.61 -6.47
C GLY A 170 3.23 -7.19 -6.81
N ALA A 171 3.82 -6.32 -6.01
CA ALA A 171 5.12 -5.70 -6.30
C ALA A 171 6.32 -6.62 -6.07
N TYR A 172 6.16 -7.73 -5.34
CA TYR A 172 7.24 -8.68 -5.07
C TYR A 172 6.79 -10.13 -5.22
N ARG A 173 7.72 -11.02 -5.56
CA ARG A 173 7.48 -12.46 -5.74
C ARG A 173 8.46 -13.31 -4.94
N TYR A 174 7.96 -14.14 -4.04
CA TYR A 174 8.74 -15.18 -3.37
C TYR A 174 8.79 -16.45 -4.21
N GLU A 175 9.99 -16.92 -4.51
CA GLU A 175 10.25 -18.06 -5.39
C GLU A 175 10.64 -19.33 -4.62
N PRO A 176 10.27 -20.53 -5.11
CA PRO A 176 9.60 -20.77 -6.40
C PRO A 176 8.09 -20.47 -6.39
N ALA A 177 7.57 -19.95 -7.49
CA ALA A 177 6.20 -19.45 -7.56
C ALA A 177 5.47 -19.87 -8.82
N LEU A 178 4.20 -20.20 -8.66
CA LEU A 178 3.20 -20.28 -9.71
C LEU A 178 2.34 -19.02 -9.72
N VAL A 179 2.20 -18.44 -10.91
CA VAL A 179 1.41 -17.23 -11.16
C VAL A 179 0.53 -17.45 -12.37
N ALA A 180 -0.68 -16.91 -12.33
CA ALA A 180 -1.54 -16.78 -13.51
C ALA A 180 -1.23 -15.42 -14.19
N PRO A 181 -0.63 -15.38 -15.39
CA PRO A 181 -0.21 -14.13 -16.03
C PRO A 181 -1.37 -13.21 -16.41
N ALA A 182 -2.57 -13.77 -16.57
CA ALA A 182 -3.79 -13.06 -16.90
C ALA A 182 -4.98 -13.71 -16.23
N ALA A 183 -6.08 -12.95 -16.09
CA ALA A 183 -7.35 -13.50 -15.65
C ALA A 183 -7.84 -14.58 -16.63
N LEU A 184 -8.39 -15.68 -16.11
CA LEU A 184 -8.91 -16.76 -16.94
C LEU A 184 -10.28 -16.39 -17.49
N THR A 185 -10.44 -16.51 -18.80
CA THR A 185 -11.68 -16.28 -19.53
C THR A 185 -12.02 -17.52 -20.36
N LEU A 186 -13.27 -17.97 -20.33
CA LEU A 186 -13.73 -19.14 -21.08
C LEU A 186 -13.45 -19.00 -22.58
N GLY A 187 -13.04 -20.10 -23.22
CA GLY A 187 -12.72 -20.13 -24.65
C GLY A 187 -11.34 -19.61 -25.04
N ASN A 188 -10.61 -18.93 -24.15
CA ASN A 188 -9.23 -18.51 -24.38
C ASN A 188 -8.23 -19.48 -23.74
N PRO A 189 -7.05 -19.73 -24.35
CA PRO A 189 -6.02 -20.54 -23.73
C PRO A 189 -5.65 -20.02 -22.35
N TYR A 190 -5.63 -20.90 -21.36
CA TYR A 190 -5.21 -20.55 -20.01
C TYR A 190 -3.71 -20.81 -19.83
N GLN A 191 -3.04 -19.92 -19.09
CA GLN A 191 -1.59 -19.95 -18.90
C GLN A 191 -1.24 -20.00 -17.42
N ILE A 192 -0.22 -20.79 -17.09
CA ILE A 192 0.40 -20.86 -15.77
C ILE A 192 1.89 -20.60 -15.95
N ALA A 193 2.40 -19.60 -15.24
CA ALA A 193 3.81 -19.23 -15.24
C ALA A 193 4.49 -19.74 -13.97
N PHE A 194 5.65 -20.37 -14.13
CA PHE A 194 6.52 -20.80 -13.04
C PHE A 194 7.80 -19.97 -13.00
N TYR A 195 8.14 -19.53 -11.79
CA TYR A 195 9.38 -18.85 -11.46
C TYR A 195 10.15 -19.68 -10.44
N GLY A 196 11.47 -19.75 -10.56
CA GLY A 196 12.30 -20.60 -9.71
C GLY A 196 13.78 -20.49 -10.02
N ALA A 197 14.60 -21.39 -9.46
CA ALA A 197 16.05 -21.33 -9.66
C ALA A 197 16.46 -21.92 -11.02
N PRO A 198 17.29 -21.22 -11.82
CA PRO A 198 17.79 -21.76 -13.09
C PRO A 198 18.55 -23.07 -12.89
N GLY A 199 18.30 -24.07 -13.75
CA GLY A 199 18.90 -25.41 -13.70
C GLY A 199 18.10 -26.43 -12.91
N SER A 200 17.08 -26.01 -12.17
CA SER A 200 16.22 -26.92 -11.39
C SER A 200 15.31 -27.76 -12.28
N LEU A 201 14.96 -28.96 -11.80
CA LEU A 201 13.91 -29.78 -12.38
C LEU A 201 12.56 -29.34 -11.82
N ILE A 202 11.65 -28.92 -12.70
CA ILE A 202 10.36 -28.36 -12.31
C ILE A 202 9.20 -29.21 -12.80
N GLY A 203 8.13 -29.21 -12.02
CA GLY A 203 6.88 -29.88 -12.35
C GLY A 203 5.66 -29.09 -11.90
N LEU A 204 4.55 -29.33 -12.59
CA LEU A 204 3.25 -28.72 -12.32
C LEU A 204 2.21 -29.82 -12.17
N TYR A 205 1.31 -29.67 -11.20
CA TYR A 205 0.17 -30.54 -11.02
C TYR A 205 -1.09 -29.73 -10.69
N ILE A 206 -2.23 -30.30 -11.08
CA ILE A 206 -3.56 -29.81 -10.75
C ILE A 206 -4.20 -30.80 -9.79
N GLY A 207 -4.95 -30.29 -8.81
CA GLY A 207 -5.56 -31.15 -7.82
C GLY A 207 -6.78 -30.55 -7.14
N LEU A 208 -7.28 -31.29 -6.15
CA LEU A 208 -8.35 -30.85 -5.28
C LEU A 208 -7.78 -30.55 -3.88
N PRO A 209 -8.20 -29.45 -3.25
CA PRO A 209 -7.82 -29.20 -1.86
C PRO A 209 -8.55 -30.20 -0.97
N LEU A 210 -7.81 -30.82 -0.05
CA LEU A 210 -8.40 -31.55 1.07
C LEU A 210 -8.05 -30.81 2.35
N ALA A 211 -9.07 -30.41 3.11
CA ALA A 211 -8.85 -29.67 4.35
C ALA A 211 -7.97 -30.48 5.32
N GLY A 212 -6.87 -29.87 5.78
CA GLY A 212 -5.91 -30.49 6.70
C GLY A 212 -4.95 -31.50 6.05
N PHE A 213 -5.01 -31.70 4.73
CA PHE A 213 -4.03 -32.52 4.03
C PHE A 213 -2.76 -31.71 3.75
N ALA A 214 -1.63 -32.20 4.23
CA ALA A 214 -0.31 -31.70 3.86
C ALA A 214 0.67 -32.86 3.89
N LEU A 215 1.39 -33.09 2.80
CA LEU A 215 2.40 -34.13 2.71
C LEU A 215 3.79 -33.49 2.53
N PRO A 216 4.59 -33.36 3.61
CA PRO A 216 5.99 -32.99 3.48
C PRO A 216 6.77 -34.16 2.85
N LEU A 217 7.77 -33.84 2.03
CA LEU A 217 8.71 -34.82 1.47
C LEU A 217 10.11 -34.51 2.02
N ALA A 218 10.78 -35.53 2.55
CA ALA A 218 12.12 -35.34 3.12
C ALA A 218 13.09 -34.81 2.05
N GLY A 219 13.77 -33.70 2.35
CA GLY A 219 14.68 -33.02 1.41
C GLY A 219 14.01 -32.02 0.48
N ILE A 220 12.69 -31.83 0.57
CA ILE A 220 11.96 -30.79 -0.18
C ILE A 220 11.30 -29.85 0.82
N ASP A 221 11.55 -28.56 0.69
CA ASP A 221 10.95 -27.52 1.51
C ASP A 221 9.45 -27.36 1.20
N GLY A 222 8.69 -27.02 2.23
CA GLY A 222 7.24 -26.86 2.12
C GLY A 222 6.48 -28.18 2.22
N ALA A 223 5.24 -28.18 1.73
CA ALA A 223 4.43 -29.38 1.65
C ALA A 223 3.48 -29.37 0.45
N PHE A 224 3.23 -30.58 -0.04
CA PHE A 224 2.21 -30.87 -1.01
C PHE A 224 0.82 -30.73 -0.37
N ASP A 225 0.00 -29.78 -0.87
CA ASP A 225 -1.28 -29.33 -0.27
C ASP A 225 -2.50 -29.63 -1.17
N LEU A 226 -2.30 -30.31 -2.31
CA LEU A 226 -3.36 -30.73 -3.22
C LEU A 226 -3.32 -32.23 -3.41
N VAL A 227 -4.46 -32.91 -3.46
CA VAL A 227 -4.48 -34.27 -4.02
C VAL A 227 -4.39 -34.17 -5.53
N ALA A 228 -3.21 -34.50 -6.07
CA ALA A 228 -2.96 -34.40 -7.51
C ALA A 228 -3.86 -35.36 -8.29
N LEU A 229 -4.55 -34.80 -9.29
CA LEU A 229 -5.33 -35.53 -10.28
C LEU A 229 -4.53 -35.77 -11.55
N PHE A 230 -3.62 -34.84 -11.88
CA PHE A 230 -2.78 -34.90 -13.06
C PHE A 230 -1.42 -34.23 -12.79
N PHE A 231 -0.35 -34.87 -13.24
CA PHE A 231 1.00 -34.31 -13.29
C PHE A 231 1.35 -33.98 -14.74
N SER A 232 1.97 -32.83 -14.96
CA SER A 232 2.56 -32.46 -16.26
C SER A 232 3.40 -33.62 -16.82
N PRO A 233 3.29 -33.94 -18.12
CA PRO A 233 3.76 -35.22 -18.65
C PRO A 233 5.28 -35.36 -18.74
N THR A 234 6.08 -34.35 -18.41
CA THR A 234 7.52 -34.53 -18.16
C THR A 234 8.05 -33.38 -17.32
N PRO A 235 8.71 -33.64 -16.17
CA PRO A 235 9.48 -32.62 -15.49
C PRO A 235 10.48 -31.99 -16.47
N THR A 236 10.57 -30.67 -16.46
CA THR A 236 11.41 -29.91 -17.42
C THR A 236 12.49 -29.18 -16.64
N VAL A 237 13.64 -28.91 -17.26
CA VAL A 237 14.69 -28.08 -16.64
C VAL A 237 14.32 -26.61 -16.80
N PHE A 238 14.30 -25.86 -15.71
CA PHE A 238 14.06 -24.42 -15.73
C PHE A 238 15.29 -23.67 -16.24
N LEU A 239 15.12 -22.79 -17.23
CA LEU A 239 16.27 -22.13 -17.90
C LEU A 239 16.60 -20.73 -17.34
N GLY A 240 15.70 -20.08 -16.59
CA GLY A 240 15.99 -18.82 -15.91
C GLY A 240 15.89 -17.52 -16.73
N ALA A 241 15.73 -17.58 -18.07
CA ALA A 241 15.61 -16.37 -18.89
C ALA A 241 14.26 -15.63 -18.74
N GLY A 242 13.29 -16.28 -18.10
CA GLY A 242 11.91 -15.83 -17.88
C GLY A 242 11.12 -16.97 -17.24
N PRO A 243 9.83 -16.79 -16.93
CA PRO A 243 9.04 -17.87 -16.37
C PRO A 243 8.83 -19.00 -17.37
N GLN A 244 8.74 -20.23 -16.88
CA GLN A 244 8.27 -21.35 -17.68
C GLN A 244 6.77 -21.26 -17.77
N VAL A 245 6.23 -21.17 -18.99
CA VAL A 245 4.79 -21.01 -19.21
C VAL A 245 4.21 -22.29 -19.79
N TRP A 246 3.25 -22.87 -19.09
CA TRP A 246 2.38 -23.90 -19.65
C TRP A 246 1.09 -23.27 -20.15
N THR A 247 0.73 -23.60 -21.38
CA THR A 247 -0.52 -23.18 -22.00
C THR A 247 -1.41 -24.38 -22.19
N PHE A 248 -2.68 -24.21 -21.90
CA PHE A 248 -3.65 -25.28 -21.93
C PHE A 248 -4.95 -24.79 -22.58
N PRO A 249 -5.65 -25.67 -23.30
CA PRO A 249 -6.93 -25.32 -23.88
C PRO A 249 -7.99 -25.15 -22.77
N LEU A 250 -8.75 -24.04 -22.82
CA LEU A 250 -9.94 -23.84 -21.99
C LEU A 250 -11.18 -23.86 -22.90
N PRO A 251 -12.09 -24.84 -22.76
CA PRO A 251 -13.34 -24.84 -23.51
C PRO A 251 -14.18 -23.59 -23.21
N ASN A 252 -14.93 -23.12 -24.21
CA ASN A 252 -15.99 -22.14 -24.00
C ASN A 252 -17.26 -22.81 -23.47
N ASP A 253 -17.17 -23.39 -22.27
CA ASP A 253 -18.29 -24.08 -21.60
C ASP A 253 -18.82 -23.22 -20.44
N PRO A 254 -20.06 -22.69 -20.54
CA PRO A 254 -20.69 -21.89 -19.49
C PRO A 254 -20.79 -22.61 -18.14
N ASN A 255 -20.78 -23.94 -18.10
CA ASN A 255 -20.83 -24.70 -16.85
C ASN A 255 -19.55 -24.58 -16.01
N LEU A 256 -18.47 -24.11 -16.61
CA LEU A 256 -17.20 -23.83 -15.93
C LEU A 256 -17.18 -22.44 -15.28
N ALA A 257 -18.13 -21.56 -15.60
CA ALA A 257 -18.22 -20.22 -15.01
C ALA A 257 -18.30 -20.29 -13.48
N GLY A 258 -17.49 -19.48 -12.80
CA GLY A 258 -17.42 -19.46 -11.33
C GLY A 258 -16.76 -20.67 -10.67
N LYS A 259 -16.18 -21.61 -11.45
CA LYS A 259 -15.27 -22.63 -10.92
C LYS A 259 -13.85 -22.07 -10.80
N ALA A 260 -12.97 -22.79 -10.13
CA ALA A 260 -11.56 -22.44 -10.03
C ALA A 260 -10.69 -23.68 -10.22
N PHE A 261 -9.57 -23.52 -10.90
CA PHE A 261 -8.53 -24.54 -10.92
C PHE A 261 -7.55 -24.30 -9.76
N GLN A 262 -7.00 -25.39 -9.23
CA GLN A 262 -5.98 -25.32 -8.19
C GLN A 262 -4.72 -26.00 -8.67
N TRP A 263 -3.66 -25.21 -8.73
CA TRP A 263 -2.36 -25.60 -9.23
C TRP A 263 -1.36 -25.54 -8.09
N GLN A 264 -0.44 -26.49 -8.07
CA GLN A 264 0.75 -26.41 -7.28
C GLN A 264 1.86 -27.09 -8.07
N GLY A 265 3.10 -26.72 -7.79
CA GLY A 265 4.28 -27.22 -8.47
C GLY A 265 5.35 -27.64 -7.49
N PHE A 266 6.46 -28.06 -8.05
CA PHE A 266 7.68 -28.30 -7.29
C PHE A 266 8.89 -27.87 -8.12
N GLU A 267 9.96 -27.62 -7.40
CA GLU A 267 11.31 -27.43 -7.88
C GLU A 267 12.23 -28.43 -7.19
N ILE A 268 13.13 -29.06 -7.94
CA ILE A 268 14.24 -29.88 -7.41
C ILE A 268 15.54 -29.29 -7.93
N ASP A 269 16.37 -28.80 -7.02
CA ASP A 269 17.67 -28.18 -7.32
C ASP A 269 18.86 -29.14 -7.11
N SER A 270 18.65 -30.22 -6.35
CA SER A 270 19.66 -31.23 -6.05
C SER A 270 19.03 -32.62 -5.89
N PHE A 271 19.73 -33.67 -6.33
CA PHE A 271 19.32 -35.07 -6.15
C PHE A 271 20.14 -35.82 -5.11
N ALA A 272 21.30 -35.29 -4.71
CA ALA A 272 22.21 -35.94 -3.77
C ALA A 272 22.96 -34.91 -2.90
N PRO A 273 22.42 -34.55 -1.71
CA PRO A 273 21.12 -34.96 -1.16
C PRO A 273 19.95 -34.38 -1.96
N LEU A 274 18.77 -34.97 -1.84
CA LEU A 274 17.55 -34.39 -2.42
C LEU A 274 17.33 -32.99 -1.82
N GLY A 275 17.17 -32.00 -2.70
CA GLY A 275 16.97 -30.59 -2.39
C GLY A 275 15.93 -29.99 -3.33
N GLY A 276 15.10 -29.08 -2.83
CA GLY A 276 14.07 -28.44 -3.61
C GLY A 276 13.00 -27.79 -2.75
N SER A 277 11.93 -27.32 -3.39
CA SER A 277 10.80 -26.70 -2.71
C SER A 277 9.50 -26.95 -3.48
N PHE A 278 8.40 -27.09 -2.75
CA PHE A 278 7.08 -26.89 -3.33
C PHE A 278 6.83 -25.40 -3.62
N THR A 279 5.94 -25.12 -4.57
CA THR A 279 5.47 -23.75 -4.83
C THR A 279 4.29 -23.40 -3.93
N ASN A 280 3.84 -22.14 -4.01
CA ASN A 280 2.51 -21.75 -3.56
C ASN A 280 1.42 -22.61 -4.22
N ARG A 281 0.28 -22.71 -3.53
CA ARG A 281 -0.98 -23.15 -4.13
C ARG A 281 -1.63 -22.00 -4.88
N LEU A 282 -1.63 -22.08 -6.21
CA LEU A 282 -2.25 -21.09 -7.08
C LEU A 282 -3.71 -21.48 -7.35
N VAL A 283 -4.64 -20.62 -6.93
CA VAL A 283 -6.07 -20.74 -7.23
C VAL A 283 -6.42 -19.79 -8.36
N THR A 284 -6.90 -20.31 -9.48
CA THR A 284 -7.29 -19.51 -10.65
C THR A 284 -8.80 -19.55 -10.86
N PRO A 285 -9.57 -18.54 -10.41
CA PRO A 285 -11.00 -18.47 -10.66
C PRO A 285 -11.26 -18.24 -12.15
N LEU A 286 -12.29 -18.91 -12.67
CA LEU A 286 -12.79 -18.74 -14.02
C LEU A 286 -13.77 -17.58 -14.04
N GLY A 287 -13.38 -16.50 -14.73
CA GLY A 287 -14.26 -15.38 -15.01
C GLY A 287 -15.45 -15.81 -15.88
N ASN A 288 -16.52 -15.03 -15.79
CA ASN A 288 -17.67 -15.15 -16.70
C ASN A 288 -17.30 -14.71 -18.12
#